data_AF-A0A9E1GRX4-F1
#
_entry.id   AF-A0A9E1GRX4-F1
#
_cell.length_a   1.000
_cell.length_b   1.000
_cell.length_c   1.000
_cell.angle_alpha   90.00
_cell.angle_beta   90.00
_cell.angle_gamma   90.00
#
_symmetry.space_group_name_H-M   'P 1'
#
loop_
_entity.id
_entity.type
_entity.pdbx_description
1 polymer ?
#
loop_
_entity_poly.entity_id
_entity_poly.type
_entity_poly.pdbx_seq_one_letter_code
_entity_poly.pdbx_strand_id
1 'polypeptide(L)'
;MALTGIQIFKMTPKKNCKECGCPTCMAFSMKVAQGAMDISACPYMSEDALAELSEATAPPMKTIKIGTGENEYTLGGETVLYRHEKTFVSKTRYAVALCNCMDDAAVDAKLAEVAKVDYDRIGERMHAELLYVNYDEASGADKYVELVKKAAAAGKVLVLGCTDPEVAAKALAECKDGKPVLNGANASNYEAMNKVATEAGVVLGVGGANIDELYDTVAAIEKLGNKNLVIDTTEDTIKETFGATVQARRAAIKDTDRTFGYPSIVNLVKVAKGDKYMQQALAALFTMKYGSIVVMEEMGYAEALPLFGLRQNLFTDPQKPMKVEPGIYPLNGADENSVCVTTVDFALTYFLVSGELERSGVPVNLVINDAGGLSVLTSWAAGKFSGNSIASFFKENVEDKVKTRKVIIPGKVAVLKGDIESKLPGWEVIVAPLEAVQLVKFLKDMQESGQL
;
A
#
# COMPACT_ATOMS: atom_id res chain seq x y z
N MET A 1 -15.53 11.20 -18.45
CA MET A 1 -17.01 11.04 -18.41
C MET A 1 -17.38 9.67 -18.96
N ALA A 2 -18.31 8.97 -18.32
CA ALA A 2 -18.88 7.74 -18.88
C ALA A 2 -19.55 8.05 -20.24
N LEU A 3 -19.41 7.17 -21.23
CA LEU A 3 -20.04 7.36 -22.54
C LEU A 3 -21.57 7.32 -22.39
N THR A 4 -22.24 8.29 -23.01
CA THR A 4 -23.70 8.28 -23.14
C THR A 4 -24.14 7.11 -24.02
N GLY A 5 -25.35 6.59 -23.83
CA GLY A 5 -25.84 5.51 -24.69
C GLY A 5 -25.93 5.89 -26.17
N ILE A 6 -26.00 7.19 -26.52
CA ILE A 6 -25.90 7.66 -27.91
C ILE A 6 -24.48 7.50 -28.45
N GLN A 7 -23.45 7.82 -27.66
CA GLN A 7 -22.05 7.64 -28.06
C GLN A 7 -21.72 6.16 -28.25
N ILE A 8 -22.16 5.30 -27.32
CA ILE A 8 -22.01 3.84 -27.45
C ILE A 8 -22.74 3.32 -28.68
N PHE A 9 -23.96 3.79 -28.95
CA PHE A 9 -24.72 3.37 -30.13
C PHE A 9 -24.00 3.65 -31.45
N LYS A 10 -23.27 4.78 -31.55
CA LYS A 10 -22.47 5.12 -32.74
C LYS A 10 -21.39 4.08 -33.03
N MET A 11 -20.84 3.46 -31.99
CA MET A 11 -19.79 2.44 -32.04
C MET A 11 -20.35 1.04 -32.31
N THR A 12 -21.65 0.81 -32.10
CA THR A 12 -22.24 -0.51 -32.35
C THR A 12 -22.29 -0.87 -33.84
N PRO A 13 -22.34 -2.17 -34.18
CA PRO A 13 -22.54 -2.64 -35.56
C PRO A 13 -23.92 -2.31 -36.16
N LYS A 14 -24.86 -1.77 -35.37
CA LYS A 14 -26.23 -1.41 -35.78
C LYS A 14 -27.05 -2.55 -36.41
N LYS A 15 -26.67 -3.81 -36.16
CA LYS A 15 -27.35 -5.00 -36.71
C LYS A 15 -28.72 -5.28 -36.10
N ASN A 16 -28.96 -4.88 -34.85
CA ASN A 16 -30.17 -5.23 -34.08
C ASN A 16 -30.49 -6.75 -34.07
N CYS A 17 -29.46 -7.61 -34.05
CA CYS A 17 -29.61 -9.07 -34.15
C CYS A 17 -30.15 -9.76 -32.89
N LYS A 18 -30.21 -9.05 -31.76
CA LYS A 18 -30.67 -9.55 -30.44
C LYS A 18 -29.79 -10.63 -29.79
N GLU A 19 -28.64 -10.95 -30.36
CA GLU A 19 -27.72 -11.97 -29.82
C GLU A 19 -27.09 -11.56 -28.47
N CYS A 20 -27.03 -10.26 -28.16
CA CYS A 20 -26.63 -9.77 -26.83
C CYS A 20 -27.78 -9.76 -25.80
N GLY A 21 -28.93 -10.36 -26.12
CA GLY A 21 -30.12 -10.40 -25.26
C GLY A 21 -30.91 -9.08 -25.19
N CYS A 22 -30.53 -8.06 -25.96
CA CYS A 22 -31.25 -6.79 -26.05
C CYS A 22 -32.09 -6.68 -27.33
N PRO A 23 -33.29 -6.07 -27.27
CA PRO A 23 -34.20 -6.00 -28.43
C PRO A 23 -33.66 -5.15 -29.59
N THR A 24 -32.78 -4.19 -29.31
CA THR A 24 -32.09 -3.34 -30.30
C THR A 24 -30.68 -2.99 -29.82
N CYS A 25 -29.80 -2.57 -30.74
CA CYS A 25 -28.47 -2.04 -30.43
C CYS A 25 -28.55 -0.75 -29.58
N MET A 26 -29.62 0.04 -29.72
CA MET A 26 -29.85 1.22 -28.87
C MET A 26 -30.20 0.82 -27.44
N ALA A 27 -31.06 -0.19 -27.25
CA ALA A 27 -31.38 -0.71 -25.93
C ALA A 27 -30.14 -1.33 -25.24
N PHE A 28 -29.32 -2.04 -26.00
CA PHE A 28 -28.01 -2.51 -25.56
C PHE A 28 -27.13 -1.34 -25.09
N SER A 29 -26.96 -0.32 -25.94
CA SER A 29 -26.12 0.85 -25.65
C SER A 29 -26.57 1.62 -24.40
N MET A 30 -27.89 1.72 -24.16
CA MET A 30 -28.42 2.32 -22.94
C MET A 30 -28.13 1.49 -21.69
N LYS A 31 -28.24 0.15 -21.76
CA LYS A 31 -27.87 -0.73 -20.65
C LYS A 31 -26.38 -0.68 -20.33
N VAL A 32 -25.53 -0.63 -21.36
CA VAL A 32 -24.07 -0.49 -21.19
C VAL A 32 -23.72 0.86 -20.54
N ALA A 33 -24.32 1.96 -21.02
CA ALA A 33 -24.10 3.30 -20.42
C ALA A 33 -24.52 3.39 -18.94
N GLN A 34 -25.50 2.57 -18.54
CA GLN A 34 -25.99 2.49 -17.15
C GLN A 34 -25.20 1.48 -16.29
N GLY A 35 -24.21 0.80 -16.85
CA GLY A 35 -23.46 -0.26 -16.15
C GLY A 35 -24.25 -1.55 -15.92
N ALA A 36 -25.42 -1.70 -16.56
CA ALA A 36 -26.30 -2.87 -16.40
C ALA A 36 -25.94 -4.03 -17.34
N MET A 37 -24.99 -3.83 -18.27
CA MET A 37 -24.52 -4.83 -19.22
C MET A 37 -23.09 -4.50 -19.67
N ASP A 38 -22.25 -5.51 -19.88
CA ASP A 38 -20.91 -5.33 -20.40
C ASP A 38 -20.92 -5.16 -21.93
N ILE A 39 -20.02 -4.34 -22.48
CA ILE A 39 -19.95 -4.12 -23.94
C ILE A 39 -19.51 -5.37 -24.70
N SER A 40 -18.73 -6.26 -24.05
CA SER A 40 -18.30 -7.53 -24.63
C SER A 40 -19.46 -8.49 -24.86
N ALA A 41 -20.64 -8.24 -24.29
CA ALA A 41 -21.85 -9.02 -24.56
C ALA A 41 -22.35 -8.87 -26.02
N CYS A 42 -21.84 -7.89 -26.79
CA CYS A 42 -22.05 -7.85 -28.24
C CYS A 42 -20.91 -8.59 -28.96
N PRO A 43 -21.17 -9.76 -29.60
CA PRO A 43 -20.12 -10.57 -30.25
C PRO A 43 -19.55 -9.94 -31.53
N TYR A 44 -20.12 -8.82 -31.98
CA TYR A 44 -19.74 -8.14 -33.21
C TYR A 44 -19.09 -6.77 -32.96
N MET A 45 -18.82 -6.41 -31.70
CA MET A 45 -18.15 -5.15 -31.38
C MET A 45 -16.72 -5.18 -31.93
N SER A 46 -16.25 -4.09 -32.55
CA SER A 46 -14.86 -4.00 -32.97
C SER A 46 -13.93 -3.90 -31.76
N GLU A 47 -12.69 -4.37 -31.90
CA GLU A 47 -11.66 -4.21 -30.88
C GLU A 47 -11.46 -2.72 -30.51
N ASP A 48 -11.49 -1.83 -31.51
CA ASP A 48 -11.42 -0.38 -31.30
C ASP A 48 -12.54 0.15 -30.40
N ALA A 49 -13.79 -0.31 -30.61
CA ALA A 49 -14.93 0.13 -29.80
C ALA A 49 -14.90 -0.45 -28.38
N LEU A 50 -14.39 -1.67 -28.22
CA LEU A 50 -14.14 -2.27 -26.91
C LEU A 50 -13.06 -1.49 -26.15
N ALA A 51 -11.98 -1.11 -26.83
CA ALA A 51 -10.90 -0.30 -26.27
C ALA A 51 -11.41 1.10 -25.88
N GLU A 52 -12.20 1.77 -26.73
CA GLU A 52 -12.72 3.10 -26.45
C GLU A 52 -13.70 3.13 -25.26
N LEU A 53 -14.60 2.13 -25.15
CA LEU A 53 -15.46 2.05 -23.96
C LEU A 53 -14.66 1.65 -22.72
N SER A 54 -13.76 0.68 -22.81
CA SER A 54 -12.89 0.30 -21.70
C SER A 54 -12.12 1.51 -21.20
N GLU A 55 -11.62 2.34 -22.11
CA GLU A 55 -10.99 3.59 -21.76
C GLU A 55 -11.99 4.55 -21.12
N ALA A 56 -13.21 4.70 -21.64
CA ALA A 56 -14.23 5.60 -21.09
C ALA A 56 -14.73 5.22 -19.68
N THR A 57 -14.75 3.92 -19.36
CA THR A 57 -15.14 3.39 -18.04
C THR A 57 -13.97 3.21 -17.08
N ALA A 58 -12.73 3.29 -17.59
CA ALA A 58 -11.53 3.23 -16.76
C ALA A 58 -11.56 4.33 -15.68
N PRO A 59 -11.07 4.03 -14.46
CA PRO A 59 -10.85 5.03 -13.43
C PRO A 59 -10.03 6.21 -13.99
N PRO A 60 -10.29 7.45 -13.54
CA PRO A 60 -9.57 8.60 -14.07
C PRO A 60 -8.05 8.51 -13.92
N MET A 61 -7.57 7.82 -12.88
CA MET A 61 -6.18 7.45 -12.70
C MET A 61 -5.94 5.99 -13.10
N LYS A 62 -5.03 5.78 -14.05
CA LYS A 62 -4.61 4.46 -14.53
C LYS A 62 -3.91 3.66 -13.45
N THR A 63 -3.96 2.34 -13.63
CA THR A 63 -3.25 1.36 -12.82
C THR A 63 -2.04 0.88 -13.60
N ILE A 64 -0.85 1.03 -13.02
CA ILE A 64 0.44 0.75 -13.66
C ILE A 64 1.18 -0.30 -12.82
N LYS A 65 1.78 -1.29 -13.48
CA LYS A 65 2.53 -2.35 -12.83
C LYS A 65 4.02 -2.18 -13.05
N ILE A 66 4.81 -2.36 -12.00
CA ILE A 66 6.28 -2.34 -12.03
C ILE A 66 6.80 -3.60 -11.33
N GLY A 67 8.00 -4.04 -11.67
CA GLY A 67 8.56 -5.27 -11.10
C GLY A 67 7.91 -6.55 -11.64
N THR A 68 8.33 -7.68 -11.08
CA THR A 68 7.84 -9.02 -11.44
C THR A 68 7.79 -9.93 -10.20
N GLY A 69 7.02 -11.01 -10.28
CA GLY A 69 6.95 -12.02 -9.22
C GLY A 69 6.43 -11.47 -7.88
N GLU A 70 7.08 -11.85 -6.77
CA GLU A 70 6.73 -11.37 -5.43
C GLU A 70 6.97 -9.86 -5.23
N ASN A 71 7.79 -9.25 -6.10
CA ASN A 71 8.08 -7.82 -6.10
C ASN A 71 7.31 -7.06 -7.20
N GLU A 72 6.26 -7.65 -7.78
CA GLU A 72 5.36 -6.89 -8.65
C GLU A 72 4.51 -5.94 -7.81
N TYR A 73 4.59 -4.64 -8.11
CA TYR A 73 3.79 -3.62 -7.44
C TYR A 73 2.82 -2.97 -8.40
N THR A 74 1.60 -2.77 -7.90
CA THR A 74 0.56 -2.01 -8.59
C THR A 74 0.52 -0.58 -8.05
N LEU A 75 0.65 0.40 -8.94
CA LEU A 75 0.63 1.82 -8.68
C LEU A 75 -0.61 2.47 -9.33
N GLY A 76 -1.10 3.57 -8.76
CA GLY A 76 -2.26 4.30 -9.27
C GLY A 76 -3.60 3.60 -9.02
N GLY A 77 -4.59 3.81 -9.90
CA GLY A 77 -5.95 3.25 -9.74
C GLY A 77 -6.82 3.97 -8.71
N GLU A 78 -6.39 5.15 -8.28
CA GLU A 78 -7.02 5.86 -7.18
C GLU A 78 -8.22 6.68 -7.61
N THR A 79 -9.20 6.81 -6.70
CA THR A 79 -10.51 7.41 -7.04
C THR A 79 -10.97 8.52 -6.09
N VAL A 80 -10.20 8.82 -5.04
CA VAL A 80 -10.55 9.86 -4.05
C VAL A 80 -9.37 10.77 -3.75
N LEU A 81 -9.67 11.98 -3.30
CA LEU A 81 -8.66 12.91 -2.77
C LEU A 81 -8.45 12.68 -1.28
N TYR A 82 -9.52 12.36 -0.55
CA TYR A 82 -9.45 12.17 0.90
C TYR A 82 -9.85 10.76 1.26
N ARG A 83 -9.02 10.08 2.06
CA ARG A 83 -9.29 8.69 2.44
C ARG A 83 -10.64 8.51 3.13
N HIS A 84 -11.18 9.49 3.84
CA HIS A 84 -12.49 9.34 4.50
C HIS A 84 -13.68 9.33 3.52
N GLU A 85 -13.48 9.72 2.25
CA GLU A 85 -14.50 9.61 1.21
C GLU A 85 -14.64 8.15 0.73
N LYS A 86 -13.54 7.38 0.73
CA LYS A 86 -13.52 5.95 0.38
C LYS A 86 -12.30 5.23 0.99
N THR A 87 -11.34 4.78 0.17
CA THR A 87 -10.07 4.20 0.59
C THR A 87 -9.02 4.57 -0.43
N PHE A 88 -7.79 4.80 0.02
CA PHE A 88 -6.65 4.82 -0.89
C PHE A 88 -6.26 3.38 -1.22
N VAL A 89 -5.80 3.14 -2.44
CA VAL A 89 -5.57 1.80 -3.00
C VAL A 89 -4.13 1.59 -3.49
N SER A 90 -3.37 2.66 -3.69
CA SER A 90 -1.99 2.62 -4.17
C SER A 90 -1.00 3.00 -3.08
N LYS A 91 -0.63 2.00 -2.27
CA LYS A 91 0.38 2.19 -1.21
C LYS A 91 1.67 2.79 -1.79
N THR A 92 2.11 3.90 -1.22
CA THR A 92 3.38 4.55 -1.57
C THR A 92 4.54 3.57 -1.48
N ARG A 93 5.38 3.53 -2.51
CA ARG A 93 6.62 2.74 -2.55
C ARG A 93 7.81 3.63 -2.26
N TYR A 94 8.73 3.12 -1.44
CA TYR A 94 9.92 3.88 -1.10
C TYR A 94 11.12 3.37 -1.89
N ALA A 95 11.86 4.29 -2.50
CA ALA A 95 13.05 4.00 -3.27
C ALA A 95 14.30 4.61 -2.61
N VAL A 96 15.39 3.84 -2.53
CA VAL A 96 16.69 4.35 -2.06
C VAL A 96 17.57 4.72 -3.24
N ALA A 97 18.11 5.94 -3.20
CA ALA A 97 18.90 6.50 -4.29
C ALA A 97 20.36 6.02 -4.28
N LEU A 98 20.78 5.50 -5.43
CA LEU A 98 22.15 5.18 -5.82
C LEU A 98 22.54 6.09 -7.00
N CYS A 99 23.83 6.41 -7.11
CA CYS A 99 24.37 7.21 -8.20
C CYS A 99 25.71 6.62 -8.64
N ASN A 100 26.00 6.59 -9.94
CA ASN A 100 27.33 6.22 -10.45
C ASN A 100 28.42 7.24 -10.04
N CYS A 101 28.04 8.39 -9.52
CA CYS A 101 28.95 9.33 -8.86
C CYS A 101 29.43 8.89 -7.47
N MET A 102 28.81 7.89 -6.86
CA MET A 102 29.25 7.31 -5.60
C MET A 102 30.47 6.39 -5.83
N ASP A 103 31.31 6.22 -4.80
CA ASP A 103 32.29 5.14 -4.78
C ASP A 103 31.62 3.79 -4.45
N ASP A 104 32.31 2.69 -4.77
CA ASP A 104 31.76 1.34 -4.62
C ASP A 104 31.44 1.01 -3.15
N ALA A 105 32.24 1.51 -2.21
CA ALA A 105 32.05 1.27 -0.79
C ALA A 105 30.77 1.93 -0.27
N ALA A 106 30.47 3.16 -0.72
CA ALA A 106 29.23 3.85 -0.40
C ALA A 106 28.00 3.15 -1.01
N VAL A 107 28.11 2.64 -2.24
CA VAL A 107 27.06 1.83 -2.87
C VAL A 107 26.81 0.55 -2.06
N ASP A 108 27.87 -0.17 -1.69
CA ASP A 108 27.76 -1.41 -0.90
C ASP A 108 27.15 -1.17 0.47
N ALA A 109 27.57 -0.09 1.15
CA ALA A 109 27.00 0.29 2.43
C ALA A 109 25.49 0.56 2.32
N LYS A 110 25.05 1.31 1.31
CA LYS A 110 23.62 1.58 1.09
C LYS A 110 22.82 0.30 0.80
N LEU A 111 23.33 -0.58 -0.07
CA LEU A 111 22.66 -1.85 -0.38
C LEU A 111 22.54 -2.75 0.86
N ALA A 112 23.58 -2.78 1.70
CA ALA A 112 23.57 -3.53 2.95
C ALA A 112 22.54 -2.97 3.95
N GLU A 113 22.40 -1.65 4.07
CA GLU A 113 21.38 -1.05 4.94
C GLU A 113 19.95 -1.30 4.43
N VAL A 114 19.72 -1.20 3.12
CA VAL A 114 18.44 -1.51 2.48
C VAL A 114 18.00 -2.93 2.78
N ALA A 115 18.94 -3.89 2.78
CA ALA A 115 18.65 -5.30 3.07
C ALA A 115 18.26 -5.55 4.54
N LYS A 116 18.64 -4.68 5.48
CA LYS A 116 18.26 -4.80 6.91
C LYS A 116 16.83 -4.37 7.18
N VAL A 117 16.20 -3.64 6.26
CA VAL A 117 14.78 -3.26 6.38
C VAL A 117 13.93 -4.41 5.85
N ASP A 118 13.64 -5.35 6.75
CA ASP A 118 12.74 -6.47 6.52
C ASP A 118 12.17 -6.95 7.87
N TYR A 119 10.92 -6.63 8.16
CA TYR A 119 10.27 -6.99 9.43
C TYR A 119 8.75 -7.10 9.28
N ASP A 120 8.12 -7.93 10.11
CA ASP A 120 6.67 -8.01 10.15
C ASP A 120 6.06 -6.94 11.07
N ARG A 121 5.01 -6.29 10.58
CA ARG A 121 4.20 -5.34 11.36
C ARG A 121 2.72 -5.58 11.11
N ILE A 122 2.01 -5.99 12.17
CA ILE A 122 0.54 -6.21 12.13
C ILE A 122 0.19 -7.19 10.99
N GLY A 123 0.96 -8.28 10.86
CA GLY A 123 0.75 -9.31 9.83
C GLY A 123 1.11 -8.90 8.40
N GLU A 124 1.79 -7.77 8.20
CA GLU A 124 2.30 -7.33 6.89
C GLU A 124 3.83 -7.21 6.94
N ARG A 125 4.52 -7.83 5.99
CA ARG A 125 5.97 -7.69 5.79
C ARG A 125 6.30 -6.28 5.29
N MET A 126 7.11 -5.57 6.05
CA MET A 126 7.61 -4.24 5.73
C MET A 126 9.05 -4.34 5.27
N HIS A 127 9.33 -3.93 4.04
CA HIS A 127 10.68 -3.92 3.50
C HIS A 127 10.88 -2.75 2.55
N ALA A 128 12.13 -2.32 2.37
CA ALA A 128 12.47 -1.37 1.30
C ALA A 128 12.24 -2.04 -0.06
N GLU A 129 11.44 -1.42 -0.93
CA GLU A 129 10.89 -2.07 -2.13
C GLU A 129 11.65 -1.72 -3.42
N LEU A 130 12.12 -0.48 -3.54
CA LEU A 130 12.69 0.05 -4.78
C LEU A 130 14.13 0.56 -4.57
N LEU A 131 14.91 0.55 -5.65
CA LEU A 131 16.17 1.27 -5.78
C LEU A 131 16.07 2.28 -6.93
N TYR A 132 16.40 3.54 -6.67
CA TYR A 132 16.49 4.56 -7.71
C TYR A 132 17.95 4.71 -8.14
N VAL A 133 18.27 4.30 -9.36
CA VAL A 133 19.65 4.31 -9.88
C VAL A 133 19.81 5.50 -10.83
N ASN A 134 20.39 6.58 -10.31
CA ASN A 134 20.56 7.83 -11.01
C ASN A 134 21.83 7.85 -11.86
N TYR A 135 21.71 8.25 -13.11
CA TYR A 135 22.82 8.50 -14.02
C TYR A 135 23.38 9.90 -13.81
N ASP A 136 24.65 9.97 -13.47
CA ASP A 136 25.52 11.14 -13.50
C ASP A 136 26.45 11.01 -14.71
N GLU A 137 26.30 11.92 -15.67
CA GLU A 137 27.04 11.90 -16.93
C GLU A 137 28.55 12.04 -16.72
N ALA A 138 28.95 12.87 -15.75
CA ALA A 138 30.35 13.12 -15.42
C ALA A 138 31.11 11.86 -14.95
N SER A 139 30.37 10.91 -14.38
CA SER A 139 30.91 9.63 -13.90
C SER A 139 30.93 8.52 -14.96
N GLY A 140 30.40 8.79 -16.16
CA GLY A 140 30.48 7.93 -17.34
C GLY A 140 29.43 6.81 -17.41
N ALA A 141 29.03 6.48 -18.64
CA ALA A 141 28.00 5.50 -18.96
C ALA A 141 28.35 4.07 -18.50
N ASP A 142 29.60 3.63 -18.66
CA ASP A 142 30.01 2.27 -18.28
C ASP A 142 29.85 2.04 -16.77
N LYS A 143 30.21 3.04 -15.95
CA LYS A 143 30.03 2.98 -14.49
C LYS A 143 28.54 2.92 -14.11
N TYR A 144 27.68 3.59 -14.88
CA TYR A 144 26.23 3.51 -14.69
C TYR A 144 25.68 2.13 -15.00
N VAL A 145 26.06 1.52 -16.12
CA VAL A 145 25.63 0.16 -16.49
C VAL A 145 26.08 -0.86 -15.45
N GLU A 146 27.31 -0.77 -14.95
CA GLU A 146 27.80 -1.65 -13.87
C GLU A 146 27.04 -1.44 -12.56
N LEU A 147 26.72 -0.19 -12.21
CA LEU A 147 25.86 0.09 -11.05
C LEU A 147 24.46 -0.51 -11.20
N VAL A 148 23.87 -0.45 -12.40
CA VAL A 148 22.55 -1.04 -12.68
C VAL A 148 22.58 -2.56 -12.54
N LYS A 149 23.61 -3.24 -13.06
CA LYS A 149 23.81 -4.69 -12.84
C LYS A 149 23.87 -5.03 -11.36
N LYS A 150 24.68 -4.28 -10.61
CA LYS A 150 24.85 -4.46 -9.15
C LYS A 150 23.53 -4.25 -8.41
N ALA A 151 22.77 -3.20 -8.75
CA ALA A 151 21.47 -2.92 -8.15
C ALA A 151 20.42 -3.98 -8.50
N ALA A 152 20.41 -4.50 -9.72
CA ALA A 152 19.48 -5.56 -10.14
C ALA A 152 19.66 -6.85 -9.31
N ALA A 153 20.90 -7.16 -8.92
CA ALA A 153 21.22 -8.31 -8.07
C ALA A 153 20.70 -8.16 -6.61
N ALA A 154 20.29 -6.96 -6.18
CA ALA A 154 19.77 -6.73 -4.83
C ALA A 154 18.32 -7.22 -4.62
N GLY A 155 17.66 -7.72 -5.68
CA GLY A 155 16.30 -8.26 -5.59
C GLY A 155 15.23 -7.21 -5.31
N LYS A 156 15.47 -5.95 -5.65
CA LYS A 156 14.54 -4.81 -5.54
C LYS A 156 14.09 -4.36 -6.92
N VAL A 157 12.92 -3.71 -7.02
CA VAL A 157 12.48 -3.11 -8.29
C VAL A 157 13.30 -1.85 -8.57
N LEU A 158 13.83 -1.73 -9.79
CA LEU A 158 14.65 -0.57 -10.14
C LEU A 158 13.80 0.56 -10.75
N VAL A 159 14.19 1.79 -10.42
CA VAL A 159 13.83 3.01 -11.15
C VAL A 159 15.13 3.58 -11.71
N LEU A 160 15.30 3.53 -13.03
CA LEU A 160 16.48 4.03 -13.73
C LEU A 160 16.30 5.51 -14.02
N GLY A 161 17.02 6.38 -13.32
CA GLY A 161 17.07 7.82 -13.63
C GLY A 161 18.09 8.08 -14.73
N CYS A 162 17.64 8.31 -15.97
CA CYS A 162 18.53 8.56 -17.10
C CYS A 162 17.79 9.32 -18.21
N THR A 163 18.36 10.43 -18.67
CA THR A 163 17.80 11.25 -19.77
C THR A 163 18.46 11.00 -21.12
N ASP A 164 19.52 10.20 -21.16
CA ASP A 164 20.23 9.83 -22.40
C ASP A 164 19.63 8.51 -22.94
N PRO A 165 19.00 8.51 -24.12
CA PRO A 165 18.37 7.31 -24.68
C PRO A 165 19.34 6.16 -24.96
N GLU A 166 20.59 6.45 -25.35
CA GLU A 166 21.58 5.42 -25.66
C GLU A 166 22.07 4.74 -24.38
N VAL A 167 22.34 5.53 -23.33
CA VAL A 167 22.73 5.01 -22.02
C VAL A 167 21.57 4.25 -21.37
N ALA A 168 20.34 4.77 -21.48
CA ALA A 168 19.14 4.09 -21.01
C ALA A 168 18.94 2.72 -21.66
N ALA A 169 19.12 2.63 -22.98
CA ALA A 169 19.01 1.36 -23.71
C ALA A 169 20.06 0.34 -23.24
N LYS A 170 21.31 0.78 -23.03
CA LYS A 170 22.40 -0.08 -22.50
C LYS A 170 22.09 -0.56 -21.09
N ALA A 171 21.64 0.32 -20.19
CA ALA A 171 21.28 -0.04 -18.82
C ALA A 171 20.10 -1.03 -18.78
N LEU A 172 19.07 -0.81 -19.60
CA LEU A 172 17.90 -1.70 -19.67
C LEU A 172 18.26 -3.09 -20.20
N ALA A 173 19.26 -3.22 -21.07
CA ALA A 173 19.71 -4.53 -21.53
C ALA A 173 20.13 -5.46 -20.38
N GLU A 174 20.57 -4.88 -19.26
CA GLU A 174 21.02 -5.61 -18.07
C GLU A 174 19.90 -5.96 -17.08
N CYS A 175 18.74 -5.29 -17.14
CA CYS A 175 17.73 -5.42 -16.09
C CYS A 175 16.26 -5.39 -16.56
N LYS A 176 15.96 -5.36 -17.87
CA LYS A 176 14.59 -5.25 -18.40
C LYS A 176 13.64 -6.38 -17.94
N ASP A 177 14.16 -7.57 -17.66
CA ASP A 177 13.37 -8.71 -17.19
C ASP A 177 12.78 -8.47 -15.79
N GLY A 178 13.42 -7.60 -14.99
CA GLY A 178 12.89 -7.13 -13.71
C GLY A 178 11.81 -6.05 -13.85
N LYS A 179 11.39 -5.70 -15.08
CA LYS A 179 10.39 -4.66 -15.38
C LYS A 179 10.60 -3.37 -14.59
N PRO A 180 11.78 -2.73 -14.71
CA PRO A 180 12.08 -1.47 -14.03
C PRO A 180 11.19 -0.33 -14.57
N VAL A 181 11.23 0.81 -13.89
CA VAL A 181 10.78 2.09 -14.46
C VAL A 181 11.98 2.77 -15.13
N LEU A 182 11.84 3.23 -16.36
CA LEU A 182 12.81 4.14 -17.01
C LEU A 182 12.36 5.59 -16.81
N ASN A 183 12.95 6.32 -15.87
CA ASN A 183 12.60 7.70 -15.56
C ASN A 183 13.56 8.70 -16.21
N GLY A 184 13.05 9.58 -17.08
CA GLY A 184 13.89 10.62 -17.70
C GLY A 184 13.40 11.13 -19.06
N ALA A 185 12.21 10.72 -19.51
CA ALA A 185 11.56 11.38 -20.64
C ALA A 185 11.16 12.82 -20.26
N ASN A 186 11.40 13.77 -21.15
CA ASN A 186 11.03 15.17 -21.04
C ASN A 186 10.80 15.75 -22.45
N ALA A 187 10.43 17.03 -22.55
CA ALA A 187 10.11 17.68 -23.82
C ALA A 187 11.21 17.58 -24.89
N SER A 188 12.48 17.46 -24.51
CA SER A 188 13.62 17.40 -25.46
C SER A 188 13.92 16.01 -26.00
N ASN A 189 13.49 14.94 -25.33
CA ASN A 189 13.92 13.57 -25.63
C ASN A 189 12.77 12.53 -25.65
N TYR A 190 11.51 12.95 -25.45
CA TYR A 190 10.39 12.03 -25.22
C TYR A 190 10.21 10.99 -26.33
N GLU A 191 10.43 11.33 -27.60
CA GLU A 191 10.28 10.37 -28.72
C GLU A 191 11.28 9.22 -28.63
N ALA A 192 12.55 9.55 -28.39
CA ALA A 192 13.63 8.56 -28.28
C ALA A 192 13.47 7.72 -27.01
N MET A 193 13.18 8.35 -25.88
CA MET A 193 12.96 7.65 -24.60
C MET A 193 11.71 6.75 -24.65
N ASN A 194 10.64 7.21 -25.31
CA ASN A 194 9.43 6.41 -25.52
C ASN A 194 9.70 5.16 -26.35
N LYS A 195 10.49 5.29 -27.42
CA LYS A 195 10.92 4.14 -28.23
C LYS A 195 11.70 3.13 -27.38
N VAL A 196 12.70 3.59 -26.61
CA VAL A 196 13.51 2.73 -25.73
C VAL A 196 12.63 1.98 -24.71
N ALA A 197 11.73 2.69 -24.02
CA ALA A 197 10.84 2.07 -23.03
C ALA A 197 9.87 1.07 -23.65
N THR A 198 9.31 1.39 -24.83
CA THR A 198 8.37 0.52 -25.55
C THR A 198 9.06 -0.76 -26.04
N GLU A 199 10.26 -0.64 -26.64
CA GLU A 199 11.04 -1.79 -27.11
C GLU A 199 11.49 -2.71 -25.95
N ALA A 200 11.81 -2.14 -24.79
CA ALA A 200 12.12 -2.92 -23.58
C ALA A 200 10.87 -3.45 -22.87
N GLY A 201 9.68 -2.96 -23.21
CA GLY A 201 8.41 -3.30 -22.57
C GLY A 201 8.36 -2.92 -21.09
N VAL A 202 8.87 -1.73 -20.75
CA VAL A 202 8.96 -1.20 -19.38
C VAL A 202 8.10 0.05 -19.20
N VAL A 203 7.89 0.47 -17.94
CA VAL A 203 7.16 1.71 -17.63
C VAL A 203 8.08 2.91 -17.90
N LEU A 204 7.54 3.94 -18.54
CA LEU A 204 8.26 5.19 -18.80
C LEU A 204 7.89 6.26 -17.76
N GLY A 205 8.90 6.81 -17.08
CA GLY A 205 8.80 7.97 -16.22
C GLY A 205 9.03 9.26 -16.99
N VAL A 206 8.08 10.18 -16.88
CA VAL A 206 8.02 11.44 -17.63
C VAL A 206 8.13 12.60 -16.65
N GLY A 207 9.12 13.47 -16.85
CA GLY A 207 9.29 14.73 -16.13
C GLY A 207 9.09 15.93 -17.05
N GLY A 208 9.13 17.13 -16.48
CA GLY A 208 9.14 18.40 -17.20
C GLY A 208 9.81 19.49 -16.37
N ALA A 209 10.14 20.62 -16.99
CA ALA A 209 10.66 21.79 -16.29
C ALA A 209 9.64 22.45 -15.34
N ASN A 210 8.35 22.17 -15.56
CA ASN A 210 7.23 22.54 -14.70
C ASN A 210 6.03 21.64 -15.04
N ILE A 211 4.94 21.78 -14.28
CA ILE A 211 3.71 21.02 -14.48
C ILE A 211 3.11 21.18 -15.89
N ASP A 212 3.19 22.36 -16.53
CA ASP A 212 2.60 22.56 -17.85
C ASP A 212 3.40 21.80 -18.92
N GLU A 213 4.74 21.88 -18.88
CA GLU A 213 5.61 21.11 -19.78
C GLU A 213 5.49 19.59 -19.54
N LEU A 214 5.34 19.17 -18.29
CA LEU A 214 5.04 17.77 -17.95
C LEU A 214 3.74 17.32 -18.60
N TYR A 215 2.67 18.13 -18.53
CA TYR A 215 1.39 17.84 -19.17
C TYR A 215 1.53 17.64 -20.67
N ASP A 216 2.16 18.60 -21.34
CA ASP A 216 2.36 18.60 -22.79
C ASP A 216 3.20 17.40 -23.24
N THR A 217 4.24 17.06 -22.47
CA THR A 217 5.10 15.90 -22.75
C THR A 217 4.33 14.59 -22.60
N VAL A 218 3.52 14.43 -21.55
CA VAL A 218 2.67 13.24 -21.38
C VAL A 218 1.67 13.12 -22.53
N ALA A 219 1.00 14.21 -22.89
CA ALA A 219 0.06 14.22 -24.03
C ALA A 219 0.75 13.89 -25.36
N ALA A 220 2.01 14.32 -25.56
CA ALA A 220 2.79 13.95 -26.73
C ALA A 220 3.12 12.46 -26.77
N ILE A 221 3.51 11.86 -25.65
CA ILE A 221 3.79 10.43 -25.54
C ILE A 221 2.52 9.58 -25.75
N GLU A 222 1.37 10.02 -25.21
CA GLU A 222 0.09 9.34 -25.45
C GLU A 222 -0.28 9.31 -26.95
N LYS A 223 0.02 10.39 -27.70
CA LYS A 223 -0.18 10.43 -29.17
C LYS A 223 0.72 9.45 -29.91
N LEU A 224 1.87 9.09 -29.34
CA LEU A 224 2.73 8.01 -29.84
C LEU A 224 2.22 6.62 -29.46
N GLY A 225 1.10 6.52 -28.74
CA GLY A 225 0.43 5.26 -28.39
C GLY A 225 0.90 4.62 -27.08
N ASN A 226 1.80 5.26 -26.32
CA ASN A 226 2.24 4.72 -25.04
C ASN A 226 1.44 5.32 -23.88
N LYS A 227 0.74 4.45 -23.14
CA LYS A 227 -0.02 4.78 -21.92
C LYS A 227 0.49 4.01 -20.68
N ASN A 228 1.72 3.49 -20.74
CA ASN A 228 2.38 2.78 -19.64
C ASN A 228 3.35 3.73 -18.91
N LEU A 229 2.79 4.77 -18.28
CA LEU A 229 3.54 5.92 -17.78
C LEU A 229 3.48 6.07 -16.25
N VAL A 230 4.52 6.67 -15.70
CA VAL A 230 4.52 7.34 -14.39
C VAL A 230 4.98 8.79 -14.61
N ILE A 231 4.48 9.72 -13.81
CA ILE A 231 4.83 11.14 -13.93
C ILE A 231 5.75 11.55 -12.79
N ASP A 232 6.91 12.09 -13.10
CA ASP A 232 7.83 12.66 -12.11
C ASP A 232 7.41 14.09 -11.81
N THR A 233 6.75 14.28 -10.67
CA THR A 233 6.23 15.59 -10.22
C THR A 233 7.26 16.37 -9.41
N THR A 234 8.54 15.99 -9.48
CA THR A 234 9.64 16.63 -8.75
C THR A 234 10.12 17.88 -9.45
N GLU A 235 9.70 19.02 -8.91
CA GLU A 235 10.10 20.35 -9.39
C GLU A 235 11.41 20.81 -8.73
N ASP A 236 11.74 22.09 -8.84
CA ASP A 236 12.97 22.65 -8.28
C ASP A 236 12.89 22.95 -6.78
N THR A 237 11.68 23.23 -6.28
CA THR A 237 11.45 23.48 -4.85
C THR A 237 10.45 22.50 -4.24
N ILE A 238 10.51 22.36 -2.91
CA ILE A 238 9.52 21.61 -2.12
C ILE A 238 8.09 22.13 -2.37
N LYS A 239 7.94 23.46 -2.46
CA LYS A 239 6.64 24.11 -2.65
C LYS A 239 6.03 23.74 -4.00
N GLU A 240 6.83 23.83 -5.06
CA GLU A 240 6.37 23.50 -6.42
C GLU A 240 6.12 22.00 -6.54
N THR A 241 6.99 21.15 -6.00
CA THR A 241 6.82 19.69 -5.99
C THR A 241 5.51 19.28 -5.29
N PHE A 242 5.21 19.87 -4.13
CA PHE A 242 3.94 19.66 -3.44
C PHE A 242 2.76 20.13 -4.30
N GLY A 243 2.87 21.32 -4.90
CA GLY A 243 1.89 21.86 -5.82
C GLY A 243 1.60 20.90 -6.99
N ALA A 244 2.63 20.50 -7.73
CA ALA A 244 2.54 19.61 -8.88
C ALA A 244 1.90 18.27 -8.51
N THR A 245 2.38 17.62 -7.43
CA THR A 245 1.87 16.32 -6.99
C THR A 245 0.38 16.38 -6.60
N VAL A 246 -0.04 17.43 -5.89
CA VAL A 246 -1.45 17.63 -5.50
C VAL A 246 -2.31 17.99 -6.70
N GLN A 247 -1.83 18.85 -7.60
CA GLN A 247 -2.59 19.26 -8.78
C GLN A 247 -2.78 18.11 -9.77
N ALA A 248 -1.76 17.29 -10.02
CA ALA A 248 -1.89 16.11 -10.87
C ALA A 248 -3.01 15.18 -10.38
N ARG A 249 -3.03 14.88 -9.08
CA ARG A 249 -4.10 14.08 -8.45
C ARG A 249 -5.48 14.73 -8.57
N ARG A 250 -5.56 16.04 -8.37
CA ARG A 250 -6.83 16.79 -8.46
C ARG A 250 -7.35 16.84 -9.89
N ALA A 251 -6.49 17.13 -10.86
CA ALA A 251 -6.83 17.12 -12.28
C ALA A 251 -7.38 15.74 -12.67
N ALA A 252 -6.68 14.67 -12.29
CA ALA A 252 -7.13 13.31 -12.56
C ALA A 252 -8.49 13.00 -11.96
N ILE A 253 -8.68 13.21 -10.66
CA ILE A 253 -9.87 12.69 -9.96
C ILE A 253 -11.05 13.65 -10.01
N LYS A 254 -10.81 14.94 -9.80
CA LYS A 254 -11.87 15.95 -9.70
C LYS A 254 -12.27 16.47 -11.07
N ASP A 255 -11.29 16.76 -11.91
CA ASP A 255 -11.50 17.38 -13.22
C ASP A 255 -11.58 16.32 -14.33
N THR A 256 -11.35 15.04 -13.98
CA THR A 256 -11.39 13.88 -14.89
C THR A 256 -10.39 13.96 -16.04
N ASP A 257 -9.30 14.72 -15.84
CA ASP A 257 -8.19 14.84 -16.77
C ASP A 257 -7.43 13.51 -16.87
N ARG A 258 -7.33 12.96 -18.08
CA ARG A 258 -6.69 11.66 -18.31
C ARG A 258 -5.18 11.76 -18.55
N THR A 259 -4.71 12.91 -19.01
CA THR A 259 -3.31 13.18 -19.27
C THR A 259 -2.51 13.12 -17.96
N PHE A 260 -3.06 13.63 -16.86
CA PHE A 260 -2.49 13.45 -15.51
C PHE A 260 -3.03 12.24 -14.74
N GLY A 261 -3.71 11.33 -15.44
CA GLY A 261 -4.24 10.10 -14.88
C GLY A 261 -3.18 9.02 -14.62
N TYR A 262 -2.00 9.36 -14.09
CA TYR A 262 -0.87 8.44 -13.88
C TYR A 262 -0.29 8.53 -12.45
N PRO A 263 0.28 7.43 -11.92
CA PRO A 263 1.02 7.45 -10.66
C PRO A 263 2.24 8.35 -10.71
N SER A 264 2.62 8.91 -9.56
CA SER A 264 3.67 9.91 -9.44
C SER A 264 4.98 9.38 -8.85
N ILE A 265 6.10 9.92 -9.32
CA ILE A 265 7.40 9.85 -8.66
C ILE A 265 7.66 11.20 -7.98
N VAL A 266 8.17 11.15 -6.74
CA VAL A 266 8.65 12.33 -6.00
C VAL A 266 10.06 12.04 -5.50
N ASN A 267 11.05 12.78 -6.00
CA ASN A 267 12.46 12.59 -5.72
C ASN A 267 12.98 13.60 -4.68
N LEU A 268 13.02 13.18 -3.42
CA LEU A 268 13.41 14.04 -2.30
C LEU A 268 14.90 14.36 -2.29
N VAL A 269 15.71 13.55 -2.98
CA VAL A 269 17.15 13.82 -3.17
C VAL A 269 17.35 15.09 -4.00
N LYS A 270 16.43 15.42 -4.92
CA LYS A 270 16.53 16.65 -5.74
C LYS A 270 16.24 17.90 -4.91
N VAL A 271 15.26 17.85 -4.01
CA VAL A 271 14.73 19.03 -3.30
C VAL A 271 15.24 19.20 -1.86
N ALA A 272 15.90 18.18 -1.31
CA ALA A 272 16.39 18.17 0.08
C ALA A 272 17.69 17.35 0.24
N LYS A 273 18.60 17.41 -0.75
CA LYS A 273 19.86 16.65 -0.75
C LYS A 273 20.68 16.89 0.52
N GLY A 274 21.16 15.81 1.15
CA GLY A 274 21.98 15.86 2.36
C GLY A 274 21.23 16.21 3.64
N ASP A 275 19.95 16.60 3.56
CA ASP A 275 19.12 16.87 4.72
C ASP A 275 18.21 15.67 5.02
N LYS A 276 18.76 14.73 5.78
CA LYS A 276 18.09 13.51 6.25
C LYS A 276 16.73 13.81 6.89
N TYR A 277 16.67 14.77 7.82
CA TYR A 277 15.46 15.04 8.57
C TYR A 277 14.38 15.70 7.71
N MET A 278 14.78 16.58 6.79
CA MET A 278 13.86 17.14 5.80
C MET A 278 13.33 16.06 4.87
N GLN A 279 14.18 15.15 4.36
CA GLN A 279 13.72 14.04 3.53
C GLN A 279 12.73 13.14 4.26
N GLN A 280 12.96 12.82 5.54
CA GLN A 280 11.99 12.05 6.35
C GLN A 280 10.64 12.78 6.49
N ALA A 281 10.67 14.08 6.78
CA ALA A 281 9.47 14.90 6.91
C ALA A 281 8.69 14.97 5.58
N LEU A 282 9.41 15.14 4.47
CA LEU A 282 8.81 15.16 3.12
C LEU A 282 8.30 13.79 2.70
N ALA A 283 8.98 12.70 3.06
CA ALA A 283 8.50 11.36 2.76
C ALA A 283 7.17 11.07 3.46
N ALA A 284 7.04 11.49 4.72
CA ALA A 284 5.76 11.44 5.43
C ALA A 284 4.69 12.31 4.73
N LEU A 285 5.05 13.52 4.32
CA LEU A 285 4.15 14.43 3.59
C LEU A 285 3.66 13.79 2.29
N PHE A 286 4.53 13.29 1.42
CA PHE A 286 4.18 12.73 0.13
C PHE A 286 3.53 11.35 0.23
N THR A 287 3.76 10.60 1.30
CA THR A 287 2.94 9.44 1.65
C THR A 287 1.48 9.85 1.87
N MET A 288 1.25 10.97 2.59
CA MET A 288 -0.09 11.54 2.79
C MET A 288 -0.63 12.29 1.57
N LYS A 289 0.24 12.67 0.63
CA LYS A 289 -0.04 13.61 -0.46
C LYS A 289 0.43 13.04 -1.80
N TYR A 290 -0.12 11.87 -2.09
CA TYR A 290 -0.23 11.28 -3.43
C TYR A 290 1.08 10.91 -4.12
N GLY A 291 2.21 10.85 -3.42
CA GLY A 291 3.45 10.27 -3.93
C GLY A 291 3.29 8.75 -4.08
N SER A 292 3.35 8.24 -5.31
CA SER A 292 3.22 6.79 -5.57
C SER A 292 4.56 6.08 -5.40
N ILE A 293 5.65 6.72 -5.85
CA ILE A 293 7.04 6.36 -5.55
C ILE A 293 7.70 7.57 -4.91
N VAL A 294 8.31 7.39 -3.74
CA VAL A 294 9.07 8.44 -3.05
C VAL A 294 10.52 8.01 -2.95
N VAL A 295 11.42 8.81 -3.54
CA VAL A 295 12.87 8.54 -3.57
C VAL A 295 13.56 9.30 -2.45
N MET A 296 14.43 8.62 -1.71
CA MET A 296 15.23 9.17 -0.61
C MET A 296 16.69 8.73 -0.71
N GLU A 297 17.60 9.43 -0.04
CA GLU A 297 19.01 9.01 0.01
C GLU A 297 19.22 7.74 0.83
N GLU A 298 18.41 7.53 1.87
CA GLU A 298 18.51 6.40 2.78
C GLU A 298 17.14 5.92 3.27
N MET A 299 17.05 4.62 3.53
CA MET A 299 15.92 4.00 4.22
C MET A 299 16.49 2.90 5.12
N GLY A 300 16.92 3.28 6.32
CA GLY A 300 17.30 2.34 7.37
C GLY A 300 16.11 2.00 8.26
N TYR A 301 16.32 1.19 9.29
CA TYR A 301 15.25 0.79 10.21
C TYR A 301 14.58 1.98 10.92
N ALA A 302 15.37 3.02 11.25
CA ALA A 302 14.89 4.21 11.96
C ALA A 302 13.93 5.05 11.10
N GLU A 303 14.16 5.13 9.78
CA GLU A 303 13.30 5.78 8.80
C GLU A 303 12.08 4.89 8.47
N ALA A 304 12.36 3.61 8.26
CA ALA A 304 11.39 2.61 7.84
C ALA A 304 10.25 2.48 8.85
N LEU A 305 10.58 2.28 10.14
CA LEU A 305 9.58 2.01 11.17
C LEU A 305 8.43 3.04 11.20
N PRO A 306 8.68 4.36 11.28
CA PRO A 306 7.61 5.36 11.23
C PRO A 306 6.97 5.49 9.84
N LEU A 307 7.72 5.40 8.74
CA LEU A 307 7.17 5.59 7.38
C LEU A 307 6.27 4.44 6.94
N PHE A 308 6.65 3.19 7.20
CA PHE A 308 5.81 2.02 6.93
C PHE A 308 4.60 1.99 7.86
N GLY A 309 4.76 2.40 9.13
CA GLY A 309 3.63 2.58 10.05
C GLY A 309 2.62 3.61 9.56
N LEU A 310 3.09 4.79 9.12
CA LEU A 310 2.26 5.84 8.53
C LEU A 310 1.54 5.33 7.27
N ARG A 311 2.26 4.68 6.36
CA ARG A 311 1.70 4.10 5.15
C ARG A 311 0.61 3.08 5.48
N GLN A 312 0.89 2.12 6.36
CA GLN A 312 -0.09 1.11 6.76
C GLN A 312 -1.35 1.79 7.30
N ASN A 313 -1.22 2.74 8.23
CA ASN A 313 -2.34 3.47 8.81
C ASN A 313 -3.16 4.25 7.77
N LEU A 314 -2.48 4.93 6.84
CA LEU A 314 -3.13 5.78 5.85
C LEU A 314 -3.93 4.96 4.82
N PHE A 315 -3.38 3.83 4.40
CA PHE A 315 -3.95 2.97 3.36
C PHE A 315 -4.87 1.85 3.90
N THR A 316 -5.06 1.74 5.22
CA THR A 316 -6.14 0.92 5.80
C THR A 316 -7.49 1.44 5.33
N ASP A 317 -8.38 0.54 4.91
CA ASP A 317 -9.77 0.86 4.57
C ASP A 317 -10.50 1.43 5.80
N PRO A 318 -10.91 2.71 5.80
CA PRO A 318 -11.58 3.30 6.95
C PRO A 318 -12.97 2.74 7.20
N GLN A 319 -13.57 2.02 6.24
CA GLN A 319 -14.89 1.39 6.37
C GLN A 319 -14.82 -0.01 6.98
N LYS A 320 -13.63 -0.63 7.01
CA LYS A 320 -13.43 -2.00 7.49
C LYS A 320 -12.43 -2.02 8.63
N PRO A 321 -12.90 -2.17 9.90
CA PRO A 321 -11.99 -2.39 11.02
C PRO A 321 -11.13 -3.63 10.77
N MET A 322 -9.82 -3.52 10.98
CA MET A 322 -8.92 -4.67 10.91
C MET A 322 -9.23 -5.61 12.06
N LYS A 323 -9.52 -6.87 11.74
CA LYS A 323 -9.88 -7.91 12.69
C LYS A 323 -8.82 -8.99 12.80
N VAL A 324 -8.77 -9.63 13.97
CA VAL A 324 -8.07 -10.89 14.20
C VAL A 324 -9.13 -11.98 14.38
N GLU A 325 -8.87 -13.17 13.86
CA GLU A 325 -9.79 -14.31 14.01
C GLU A 325 -10.09 -14.59 15.49
N PRO A 326 -11.36 -14.70 15.90
CA PRO A 326 -11.70 -15.09 17.26
C PRO A 326 -11.19 -16.50 17.58
N GLY A 327 -10.59 -16.70 18.75
CA GLY A 327 -10.01 -17.99 19.11
C GLY A 327 -9.07 -17.93 20.32
N ILE A 328 -8.32 -19.02 20.50
CA ILE A 328 -7.29 -19.13 21.53
C ILE A 328 -5.92 -19.07 20.84
N TYR A 329 -5.09 -18.16 21.31
CA TYR A 329 -3.72 -17.95 20.85
C TYR A 329 -2.76 -18.27 21.99
N PRO A 330 -2.13 -19.46 22.00
CA PRO A 330 -1.12 -19.82 22.99
C PRO A 330 0.14 -18.96 22.80
N LEU A 331 0.57 -18.26 23.85
CA LEU A 331 1.77 -17.42 23.83
C LEU A 331 2.80 -17.93 24.84
N ASN A 332 4.09 -17.72 24.57
CA ASN A 332 5.21 -18.10 25.44
C ASN A 332 5.20 -19.58 25.89
N GLY A 333 4.75 -20.48 25.02
CA GLY A 333 4.68 -21.92 25.32
C GLY A 333 3.51 -22.32 26.21
N ALA A 334 2.43 -21.54 26.24
CA ALA A 334 1.21 -21.87 26.96
C ALA A 334 0.64 -23.24 26.58
N ASP A 335 0.16 -23.94 27.60
CA ASP A 335 -0.53 -25.23 27.53
C ASP A 335 -1.97 -25.11 28.04
N GLU A 336 -2.67 -26.24 28.15
CA GLU A 336 -4.05 -26.29 28.67
C GLU A 336 -4.19 -25.81 30.13
N ASN A 337 -3.11 -25.75 30.92
CA ASN A 337 -3.13 -25.32 32.31
C ASN A 337 -2.86 -23.82 32.49
N SER A 338 -2.28 -23.19 31.47
CA SER A 338 -1.89 -21.78 31.48
C SER A 338 -3.11 -20.86 31.56
N VAL A 339 -3.00 -19.74 32.29
CA VAL A 339 -4.09 -18.78 32.51
C VAL A 339 -4.65 -18.22 31.20
N CYS A 340 -5.96 -17.99 31.15
CA CYS A 340 -6.59 -17.29 30.02
C CYS A 340 -6.50 -15.77 30.21
N VAL A 341 -6.10 -15.04 29.17
CA VAL A 341 -6.20 -13.57 29.10
C VAL A 341 -7.16 -13.24 27.98
N THR A 342 -8.26 -12.52 28.26
CA THR A 342 -9.28 -12.24 27.23
C THR A 342 -9.21 -10.80 26.72
N THR A 343 -9.37 -10.63 25.41
CA THR A 343 -9.51 -9.31 24.76
C THR A 343 -10.42 -9.42 23.53
N VAL A 344 -10.46 -8.36 22.71
CA VAL A 344 -11.34 -8.19 21.55
C VAL A 344 -10.65 -8.50 20.22
N ASP A 345 -11.42 -8.80 19.18
CA ASP A 345 -10.98 -9.06 17.80
C ASP A 345 -10.46 -7.83 17.04
N PHE A 346 -10.41 -6.63 17.63
CA PHE A 346 -9.82 -5.46 16.97
C PHE A 346 -8.29 -5.58 16.90
N ALA A 347 -7.73 -5.59 15.69
CA ALA A 347 -6.32 -5.88 15.44
C ALA A 347 -5.35 -5.00 16.24
N LEU A 348 -5.62 -3.69 16.36
CA LEU A 348 -4.73 -2.82 17.12
C LEU A 348 -4.74 -3.18 18.62
N THR A 349 -5.90 -3.50 19.19
CA THR A 349 -5.97 -3.99 20.58
C THR A 349 -5.23 -5.32 20.71
N TYR A 350 -5.45 -6.24 19.77
CA TYR A 350 -4.78 -7.54 19.76
C TYR A 350 -3.26 -7.37 19.81
N PHE A 351 -2.66 -6.65 18.86
CA PHE A 351 -1.20 -6.52 18.79
C PHE A 351 -0.60 -5.75 19.97
N LEU A 352 -1.33 -4.77 20.52
CA LEU A 352 -0.91 -4.08 21.75
C LEU A 352 -0.91 -5.01 22.96
N VAL A 353 -1.91 -5.89 23.08
CA VAL A 353 -1.97 -6.84 24.20
C VAL A 353 -0.99 -7.98 23.98
N SER A 354 -1.00 -8.65 22.82
CA SER A 354 -0.16 -9.81 22.53
C SER A 354 1.33 -9.48 22.64
N GLY A 355 1.78 -8.32 22.14
CA GLY A 355 3.18 -7.92 22.25
C GLY A 355 3.66 -7.72 23.69
N GLU A 356 2.78 -7.26 24.57
CA GLU A 356 3.06 -7.11 26.01
C GLU A 356 3.04 -8.47 26.73
N LEU A 357 2.13 -9.36 26.33
CA LEU A 357 2.10 -10.75 26.82
C LEU A 357 3.35 -11.51 26.40
N GLU A 358 3.78 -11.44 25.14
CA GLU A 358 5.02 -12.03 24.63
C GLU A 358 6.23 -11.48 25.38
N ARG A 359 6.33 -10.15 25.55
CA ARG A 359 7.42 -9.51 26.29
C ARG A 359 7.48 -9.92 27.76
N SER A 360 6.36 -10.37 28.34
CA SER A 360 6.34 -10.85 29.73
C SER A 360 7.12 -12.15 29.91
N GLY A 361 7.18 -13.01 28.88
CA GLY A 361 7.72 -14.36 28.95
C GLY A 361 6.86 -15.35 29.76
N VAL A 362 5.70 -14.92 30.25
CA VAL A 362 4.78 -15.77 31.04
C VAL A 362 3.87 -16.55 30.09
N PRO A 363 3.74 -17.90 30.25
CA PRO A 363 2.81 -18.69 29.45
C PRO A 363 1.35 -18.29 29.69
N VAL A 364 0.66 -17.85 28.63
CA VAL A 364 -0.75 -17.43 28.68
C VAL A 364 -1.51 -17.87 27.43
N ASN A 365 -2.79 -18.21 27.61
CA ASN A 365 -3.73 -18.43 26.51
C ASN A 365 -4.48 -17.11 26.23
N LEU A 366 -4.10 -16.40 25.16
CA LEU A 366 -4.78 -15.18 24.74
C LEU A 366 -6.08 -15.53 24.01
N VAL A 367 -7.23 -15.24 24.64
CA VAL A 367 -8.58 -15.50 24.12
C VAL A 367 -9.11 -14.25 23.43
N ILE A 368 -9.35 -14.36 22.12
CA ILE A 368 -9.89 -13.29 21.28
C ILE A 368 -11.38 -13.51 21.10
N ASN A 369 -12.20 -12.63 21.67
CA ASN A 369 -13.65 -12.63 21.50
C ASN A 369 -14.04 -11.85 20.24
N ASP A 370 -15.06 -12.33 19.52
CA ASP A 370 -15.71 -11.54 18.47
C ASP A 370 -16.41 -10.33 19.10
N ALA A 371 -15.83 -9.16 18.91
CA ALA A 371 -16.34 -7.88 19.38
C ALA A 371 -16.69 -6.96 18.20
N GLY A 372 -16.81 -7.51 16.99
CA GLY A 372 -17.13 -6.74 15.79
C GLY A 372 -15.98 -5.90 15.25
N GLY A 373 -14.73 -6.18 15.63
CA GLY A 373 -13.55 -5.40 15.24
C GLY A 373 -13.45 -4.06 15.96
N LEU A 374 -14.03 -3.95 17.16
CA LEU A 374 -14.07 -2.73 17.96
C LEU A 374 -13.12 -2.81 19.16
N SER A 375 -12.53 -1.66 19.55
CA SER A 375 -11.69 -1.57 20.76
C SER A 375 -12.47 -1.96 22.02
N VAL A 376 -11.78 -2.34 23.10
CA VAL A 376 -12.38 -2.81 24.36
C VAL A 376 -13.52 -1.90 24.87
N LEU A 377 -13.27 -0.58 24.94
CA LEU A 377 -14.30 0.35 25.45
C LEU A 377 -15.42 0.58 24.44
N THR A 378 -15.10 0.60 23.15
CA THR A 378 -16.09 0.78 22.08
C THR A 378 -17.04 -0.43 22.00
N SER A 379 -16.49 -1.65 22.08
CA SER A 379 -17.27 -2.88 22.05
C SER A 379 -18.09 -3.07 23.32
N TRP A 380 -17.54 -2.71 24.49
CA TRP A 380 -18.28 -2.69 25.75
C TRP A 380 -19.47 -1.73 25.70
N ALA A 381 -19.24 -0.47 25.27
CA ALA A 381 -20.31 0.52 25.14
C ALA A 381 -21.37 0.11 24.11
N ALA A 382 -20.99 -0.61 23.05
CA ALA A 382 -21.90 -1.16 22.05
C ALA A 382 -22.56 -2.49 22.47
N GLY A 383 -22.29 -3.00 23.67
CA GLY A 383 -22.81 -4.29 24.17
C GLY A 383 -22.22 -5.54 23.50
N LYS A 384 -21.23 -5.39 22.62
CA LYS A 384 -20.55 -6.49 21.91
C LYS A 384 -19.49 -7.19 22.78
N PHE A 385 -18.95 -6.50 23.78
CA PHE A 385 -18.05 -7.08 24.78
C PHE A 385 -18.67 -6.94 26.18
N SER A 386 -19.44 -7.95 26.56
CA SER A 386 -20.26 -7.99 27.77
C SER A 386 -20.06 -9.32 28.51
N GLY A 387 -20.53 -9.43 29.75
CA GLY A 387 -20.45 -10.71 30.45
C GLY A 387 -21.22 -11.82 29.74
N ASN A 388 -22.29 -11.50 29.00
CA ASN A 388 -22.99 -12.49 28.14
C ASN A 388 -22.10 -12.95 26.98
N SER A 389 -21.56 -12.03 26.18
CA SER A 389 -20.79 -12.42 24.99
C SER A 389 -19.50 -13.15 25.37
N ILE A 390 -18.81 -12.70 26.42
CA ILE A 390 -17.62 -13.38 26.95
C ILE A 390 -17.97 -14.78 27.46
N ALA A 391 -19.03 -14.92 28.27
CA ALA A 391 -19.40 -16.22 28.82
C ALA A 391 -19.83 -17.21 27.74
N SER A 392 -20.63 -16.78 26.75
CA SER A 392 -21.01 -17.61 25.61
C SER A 392 -19.78 -18.07 24.83
N PHE A 393 -18.87 -17.16 24.51
CA PHE A 393 -17.65 -17.50 23.78
C PHE A 393 -16.78 -18.52 24.53
N PHE A 394 -16.62 -18.35 25.85
CA PHE A 394 -15.84 -19.26 26.69
C PHE A 394 -16.44 -20.67 26.72
N LYS A 395 -17.77 -20.78 26.92
CA LYS A 395 -18.47 -22.08 26.93
C LYS A 395 -18.36 -22.80 25.60
N GLU A 396 -18.50 -22.07 24.50
CA GLU A 396 -18.53 -22.66 23.16
C GLU A 396 -17.14 -22.97 22.60
N ASN A 397 -16.12 -22.18 22.96
CA ASN A 397 -14.84 -22.20 22.26
C ASN A 397 -13.61 -22.44 23.14
N VAL A 398 -13.73 -22.33 24.47
CA VAL A 398 -12.58 -22.31 25.41
C VAL A 398 -12.61 -23.44 26.43
N GLU A 399 -13.74 -23.68 27.10
CA GLU A 399 -13.82 -24.57 28.27
C GLU A 399 -13.32 -26.00 28.03
N ASP A 400 -13.58 -26.55 26.84
CA ASP A 400 -13.17 -27.91 26.46
C ASP A 400 -11.69 -28.01 26.06
N LYS A 401 -11.01 -26.88 25.89
CA LYS A 401 -9.61 -26.82 25.41
C LYS A 401 -8.61 -26.42 26.50
N VAL A 402 -9.11 -25.99 27.66
CA VAL A 402 -8.26 -25.57 28.79
C VAL A 402 -8.73 -26.20 30.10
N LYS A 403 -7.77 -26.53 30.96
CA LYS A 403 -7.99 -27.03 32.33
C LYS A 403 -8.01 -25.90 33.35
N THR A 404 -7.39 -24.76 33.05
CA THR A 404 -7.48 -23.58 33.92
C THR A 404 -8.94 -23.13 34.07
N ARG A 405 -9.25 -22.52 35.21
CA ARG A 405 -10.52 -21.82 35.43
C ARG A 405 -10.25 -20.39 35.92
N LYS A 406 -9.19 -19.78 35.39
CA LYS A 406 -8.85 -18.38 35.64
C LYS A 406 -8.87 -17.61 34.34
N VAL A 407 -9.54 -16.46 34.33
CA VAL A 407 -9.55 -15.53 33.20
C VAL A 407 -9.19 -14.12 33.66
N ILE A 408 -8.19 -13.53 33.01
CA ILE A 408 -7.80 -12.14 33.18
C ILE A 408 -8.56 -11.29 32.15
N ILE A 409 -9.31 -10.29 32.64
CA ILE A 409 -10.07 -9.34 31.80
C ILE A 409 -9.38 -7.96 31.76
N PRO A 410 -9.58 -7.14 30.70
CA PRO A 410 -8.99 -5.81 30.65
C PRO A 410 -9.49 -4.92 31.79
N GLY A 411 -8.60 -4.15 32.43
CA GLY A 411 -8.95 -3.31 33.58
C GLY A 411 -10.02 -2.26 33.28
N LYS A 412 -10.06 -1.75 32.04
CA LYS A 412 -11.06 -0.77 31.58
C LYS A 412 -12.50 -1.29 31.64
N VAL A 413 -12.70 -2.61 31.74
CA VAL A 413 -14.01 -3.26 31.87
C VAL A 413 -14.13 -4.07 33.16
N ALA A 414 -13.42 -3.66 34.22
CA ALA A 414 -13.48 -4.28 35.55
C ALA A 414 -14.92 -4.47 36.07
N VAL A 415 -15.85 -3.59 35.66
CA VAL A 415 -17.28 -3.66 36.02
C VAL A 415 -17.93 -4.97 35.59
N LEU A 416 -17.38 -5.65 34.56
CA LEU A 416 -17.91 -6.91 34.04
C LEU A 416 -17.57 -8.11 34.95
N LYS A 417 -16.65 -7.96 35.91
CA LYS A 417 -16.17 -9.06 36.75
C LYS A 417 -17.32 -9.90 37.34
N GLY A 418 -18.20 -9.26 38.11
CA GLY A 418 -19.29 -9.98 38.78
C GLY A 418 -20.30 -10.59 37.81
N ASP A 419 -20.56 -9.92 36.68
CA ASP A 419 -21.47 -10.43 35.65
C ASP A 419 -20.89 -11.67 34.95
N ILE A 420 -19.58 -11.67 34.65
CA ILE A 420 -18.88 -12.82 34.06
C ILE A 420 -18.85 -13.98 35.06
N GLU A 421 -18.47 -13.75 36.31
CA GLU A 421 -18.41 -14.79 37.36
C GLU A 421 -19.78 -15.46 37.57
N SER A 422 -20.87 -14.69 37.52
CA SER A 422 -22.23 -15.24 37.62
C SER A 422 -22.62 -16.15 36.45
N LYS A 423 -22.04 -15.93 35.27
CA LYS A 423 -22.38 -16.63 34.01
C LYS A 423 -21.41 -17.76 33.66
N LEU A 424 -20.19 -17.70 34.20
CA LEU A 424 -19.15 -18.73 34.11
C LEU A 424 -18.88 -19.31 35.51
N PRO A 425 -19.82 -20.10 36.06
CA PRO A 425 -19.64 -20.68 37.39
C PRO A 425 -18.38 -21.54 37.45
N GLY A 426 -17.57 -21.33 38.48
CA GLY A 426 -16.29 -22.02 38.66
C GLY A 426 -15.09 -21.31 38.03
N TRP A 427 -15.29 -20.25 37.24
CA TRP A 427 -14.22 -19.38 36.77
C TRP A 427 -13.91 -18.26 37.75
N GLU A 428 -12.63 -18.08 38.07
CA GLU A 428 -12.10 -16.90 38.76
C GLU A 428 -11.81 -15.80 37.73
N VAL A 429 -12.41 -14.62 37.93
CA VAL A 429 -12.17 -13.46 37.05
C VAL A 429 -11.21 -12.47 37.72
N ILE A 430 -10.07 -12.27 37.07
CA ILE A 430 -8.98 -11.41 37.52
C ILE A 430 -8.97 -10.14 36.68
N VAL A 431 -8.87 -8.98 37.32
CA VAL A 431 -8.89 -7.68 36.63
C VAL A 431 -7.45 -7.25 36.36
N ALA A 432 -7.10 -7.12 35.08
CA ALA A 432 -5.82 -6.59 34.64
C ALA A 432 -5.69 -5.08 34.94
N PRO A 433 -4.49 -4.50 34.80
CA PRO A 433 -4.31 -3.05 34.75
C PRO A 433 -5.12 -2.39 33.62
N LEU A 434 -5.22 -1.07 33.67
CA LEU A 434 -5.97 -0.28 32.67
C LEU A 434 -5.26 -0.25 31.31
N GLU A 435 -3.92 -0.30 31.30
CA GLU A 435 -3.11 -0.17 30.09
C GLU A 435 -2.24 -1.41 29.85
N ALA A 436 -2.12 -1.83 28.59
CA ALA A 436 -1.43 -3.07 28.21
C ALA A 436 0.04 -3.09 28.63
N VAL A 437 0.73 -1.94 28.61
CA VAL A 437 2.15 -1.82 29.00
C VAL A 437 2.44 -2.32 30.42
N GLN A 438 1.43 -2.32 31.30
CA GLN A 438 1.55 -2.76 32.68
C GLN A 438 1.40 -4.28 32.83
N LEU A 439 0.97 -5.00 31.78
CA LEU A 439 0.76 -6.45 31.81
C LEU A 439 2.05 -7.21 32.10
N VAL A 440 3.20 -6.73 31.60
CA VAL A 440 4.49 -7.39 31.82
C VAL A 440 4.80 -7.54 33.30
N LYS A 441 4.68 -6.44 34.07
CA LYS A 441 4.92 -6.47 35.51
C LYS A 441 3.82 -7.25 36.22
N PHE A 442 2.56 -6.99 35.88
CA PHE A 442 1.41 -7.65 36.47
C PHE A 442 1.50 -9.18 36.41
N LEU A 443 1.82 -9.75 35.25
CA LEU A 443 1.94 -11.20 35.07
C LEU A 443 3.13 -11.79 35.81
N LYS A 444 4.27 -11.10 35.84
CA LYS A 444 5.45 -11.54 36.61
C LYS A 444 5.16 -11.57 38.11
N ASP A 445 4.55 -10.50 38.63
CA ASP A 445 4.16 -10.42 40.04
C ASP A 445 3.17 -11.55 40.41
N MET A 446 2.22 -11.87 39.52
CA MET A 446 1.30 -13.00 39.72
C MET A 446 2.01 -14.36 39.68
N GLN A 447 2.99 -14.54 38.78
CA GLN A 447 3.79 -15.77 38.71
C GLN A 447 4.63 -15.96 39.98
N GLU A 448 5.32 -14.90 40.44
CA GLU A 448 6.15 -14.92 41.65
C GLU A 448 5.35 -15.17 42.92
N SER A 449 4.09 -14.70 42.96
CA SER A 449 3.18 -14.93 44.09
C SER A 449 2.42 -16.26 44.03
N GLY A 450 2.70 -17.12 43.04
CA GLY A 450 2.07 -18.43 42.89
C GLY A 450 0.58 -18.37 42.51
N GLN A 451 0.15 -17.27 41.88
CA GLN A 451 -1.23 -17.08 41.43
C GLN A 451 -1.51 -17.62 40.02
N LEU A 452 -0.46 -17.94 39.25
CA LEU A 452 -0.55 -18.47 37.88
C LEU A 452 -0.30 -19.98 37.80
#